data_AF-A0AAV6UP06-F1
#
_entry.id   AF-A0AAV6UP06-F1
#
_cell.length_a   1.000
_cell.length_b   1.000
_cell.length_c   1.000
_cell.angle_alpha   90.00
_cell.angle_beta   90.00
_cell.angle_gamma   90.00
#
_symmetry.space_group_name_H-M   'P 1'
#
loop_
_entity.id
_entity.type
_entity.pdbx_description
1 polymer ?
#
loop_
_entity_poly.entity_id
_entity_poly.type
_entity_poly.pdbx_seq_one_letter_code
_entity_poly.pdbx_strand_id
1 'polypeptide(L)'
;MEKGSADSDRPSGSNIASMSSVSEGGINTQLDEKIKKFLDEEGSKEGSPIAKRIKEELPKTKKKFKQGTSVSDSEINKIIKKLDKSIDIPNIDKEYNEFLNKYGCIYGEGFEICGPIEGTIDSKMKTEYISLKQLGFENRCKMNRMTEEEVKSCWLIAEIDQGDQYYIKYKKNKKWLIYSMDRYGKSKIFAKNFLEFLDKFFEAYEIKTEEGDSEEEEYSELTK
;
A
#
# COMPACT_ATOMS: atom_id res chain seq x y z
N MET A 1 -13.96 67.16 37.91
CA MET A 1 -14.68 67.01 39.20
C MET A 1 -15.64 65.85 38.98
N GLU A 2 -15.42 64.67 39.58
CA GLU A 2 -15.69 64.36 41.01
C GLU A 2 -17.16 64.59 41.35
N LYS A 3 -17.96 63.65 41.90
CA LYS A 3 -17.80 62.27 42.45
C LYS A 3 -19.14 61.53 42.17
N GLY A 4 -19.34 60.22 42.32
CA GLY A 4 -18.53 59.09 42.81
C GLY A 4 -19.41 58.07 43.54
N SER A 5 -18.98 56.79 43.65
CA SER A 5 -19.47 55.73 44.58
C SER A 5 -20.97 55.33 44.54
N ALA A 6 -21.42 54.09 44.75
CA ALA A 6 -20.85 52.73 44.81
C ALA A 6 -22.06 51.75 44.61
N ASP A 7 -22.09 50.44 44.89
CA ASP A 7 -21.14 49.48 45.50
C ASP A 7 -21.49 48.02 45.07
N SER A 8 -20.91 47.03 45.76
CA SER A 8 -21.22 45.60 45.86
C SER A 8 -22.49 45.00 45.21
N ASP A 9 -22.30 43.89 44.48
CA ASP A 9 -22.60 42.59 45.11
C ASP A 9 -21.81 41.41 44.54
N ARG A 10 -21.52 40.44 45.42
CA ARG A 10 -20.70 39.25 45.16
C ARG A 10 -21.60 38.03 45.32
N PRO A 11 -21.36 36.93 44.57
CA PRO A 11 -21.31 35.64 45.27
C PRO A 11 -19.98 34.94 45.05
N SER A 12 -19.43 34.38 46.13
CA SER A 12 -18.41 33.34 46.04
C SER A 12 -19.11 31.98 45.95
N GLY A 13 -18.67 31.12 45.04
CA GLY A 13 -19.25 29.80 44.82
C GLY A 13 -18.23 28.88 44.15
N SER A 14 -17.27 28.40 44.94
CA SER A 14 -16.27 27.44 44.50
C SER A 14 -16.91 26.08 44.21
N ASN A 15 -16.58 25.48 43.06
CA ASN A 15 -16.59 24.02 42.91
C ASN A 15 -15.48 23.58 41.94
N ILE A 16 -14.52 22.83 42.47
CA ILE A 16 -13.46 22.17 41.70
C ILE A 16 -13.87 20.72 41.45
N ALA A 17 -14.05 20.38 40.18
CA ALA A 17 -14.02 19.03 39.62
C ALA A 17 -13.71 19.24 38.12
N SER A 18 -12.51 18.99 37.59
CA SER A 18 -11.68 17.79 37.73
C SER A 18 -12.50 16.51 37.60
N MET A 19 -12.90 16.20 36.36
CA MET A 19 -12.66 14.88 35.75
C MET A 19 -12.40 15.07 34.26
N SER A 20 -11.15 14.87 33.84
CA SER A 20 -10.82 14.58 32.44
C SER A 20 -11.13 13.11 32.16
N SER A 21 -11.97 12.85 31.17
CA SER A 21 -12.04 11.54 30.52
C SER A 21 -12.39 11.74 29.05
N VAL A 22 -11.41 12.18 28.27
CA VAL A 22 -11.44 12.01 26.82
C VAL A 22 -11.48 10.50 26.59
N SER A 23 -12.55 10.01 25.98
CA SER A 23 -12.76 8.58 25.75
C SER A 23 -11.92 8.07 24.57
N GLU A 24 -10.62 7.90 24.82
CA GLU A 24 -9.72 7.11 23.98
C GLU A 24 -10.12 5.63 24.01
N GLY A 25 -11.14 5.26 23.22
CA GLY A 25 -11.67 3.90 23.25
C GLY A 25 -12.66 3.51 22.14
N GLY A 26 -12.99 4.42 21.21
CA GLY A 26 -13.99 4.16 20.16
C GLY A 26 -13.44 3.72 18.79
N ILE A 27 -12.16 3.99 18.48
CA ILE A 27 -11.66 3.95 17.10
C ILE A 27 -10.91 2.64 16.79
N ASN A 28 -10.18 2.06 17.75
CA ASN A 28 -9.44 0.81 17.53
C ASN A 28 -10.35 -0.41 17.44
N THR A 29 -11.30 -0.58 18.36
CA THR A 29 -12.22 -1.73 18.38
C THR A 29 -13.04 -1.87 17.09
N GLN A 30 -13.54 -0.76 16.53
CA GLN A 30 -14.31 -0.79 15.29
C GLN A 30 -13.45 -1.02 14.03
N LEU A 31 -12.14 -0.75 14.11
CA LEU A 31 -11.16 -1.01 13.06
C LEU A 31 -10.71 -2.48 13.10
N ASP A 32 -10.39 -2.99 14.28
CA ASP A 32 -10.05 -4.39 14.52
C ASP A 32 -11.20 -5.30 14.09
N GLU A 33 -12.46 -4.92 14.33
CA GLU A 33 -13.63 -5.65 13.82
C GLU A 33 -13.72 -5.70 12.30
N LYS A 34 -13.29 -4.66 11.57
CA LYS A 34 -13.32 -4.65 10.09
C LYS A 34 -12.23 -5.55 9.51
N ILE A 35 -11.02 -5.47 10.06
CA ILE A 35 -9.91 -6.37 9.69
C ILE A 35 -10.30 -7.81 10.05
N LYS A 36 -10.86 -8.04 11.23
CA LYS A 36 -11.29 -9.37 11.68
C LYS A 36 -12.40 -9.96 10.80
N LYS A 37 -13.45 -9.20 10.45
CA LYS A 37 -14.49 -9.66 9.50
C LYS A 37 -13.91 -10.04 8.14
N PHE A 38 -12.96 -9.24 7.63
CA PHE A 38 -12.24 -9.53 6.39
C PHE A 38 -11.44 -10.85 6.45
N LEU A 39 -10.83 -11.16 7.59
CA LEU A 39 -10.07 -12.41 7.78
C LEU A 39 -10.99 -13.63 8.03
N ASP A 40 -12.11 -13.43 8.74
CA ASP A 40 -13.03 -14.48 9.22
C ASP A 40 -14.02 -14.97 8.13
N GLU A 41 -14.54 -14.10 7.25
CA GLU A 41 -15.46 -14.49 6.15
C GLU A 41 -14.83 -15.51 5.18
N GLU A 42 -13.51 -15.61 5.16
CA GLU A 42 -12.73 -16.46 4.26
C GLU A 42 -12.31 -17.82 4.87
N GLY A 43 -12.86 -18.24 6.02
CA GLY A 43 -12.42 -19.45 6.73
C GLY A 43 -12.86 -20.81 6.18
N SER A 44 -13.67 -20.86 5.10
CA SER A 44 -14.51 -22.03 4.77
C SER A 44 -14.04 -22.92 3.59
N LYS A 45 -12.93 -22.59 2.92
CA LYS A 45 -12.34 -23.42 1.85
C LYS A 45 -10.82 -23.43 1.97
N GLU A 46 -10.18 -24.53 1.58
CA GLU A 46 -8.71 -24.68 1.58
C GLU A 46 -8.04 -23.43 0.99
N GLY A 47 -7.36 -22.67 1.85
CA GLY A 47 -6.95 -21.32 1.53
C GLY A 47 -5.86 -21.30 0.48
N SER A 48 -6.07 -20.55 -0.62
CA SER A 48 -5.00 -20.24 -1.58
C SER A 48 -3.75 -19.75 -0.84
N PRO A 49 -2.53 -20.16 -1.23
CA PRO A 49 -1.28 -19.77 -0.57
C PRO A 49 -1.14 -18.25 -0.38
N ILE A 50 -1.66 -17.47 -1.33
CA ILE A 50 -1.69 -16.01 -1.29
C ILE A 50 -2.61 -15.52 -0.17
N ALA A 51 -3.79 -16.13 -0.04
CA ALA A 51 -4.73 -15.79 1.02
C ALA A 51 -4.14 -16.11 2.39
N LYS A 52 -3.48 -17.27 2.54
CA LYS A 52 -2.74 -17.57 3.76
C LYS A 52 -1.70 -16.49 4.05
N ARG A 53 -0.85 -16.13 3.09
CA ARG A 53 0.23 -15.16 3.31
C ARG A 53 -0.27 -13.75 3.63
N ILE A 54 -1.30 -13.28 2.93
CA ILE A 54 -1.92 -11.97 3.19
C ILE A 54 -2.54 -11.92 4.60
N LYS A 55 -3.20 -13.01 5.04
CA LYS A 55 -3.74 -13.12 6.40
C LYS A 55 -2.66 -13.20 7.47
N GLU A 56 -1.49 -13.77 7.17
CA GLU A 56 -0.37 -13.92 8.11
C GLU A 56 0.49 -12.66 8.23
N GLU A 57 0.77 -11.97 7.11
CA GLU A 57 1.70 -10.83 7.08
C GLU A 57 1.03 -9.48 7.39
N LEU A 58 -0.16 -9.20 6.84
CA LEU A 58 -0.78 -7.88 7.03
C LEU A 58 -1.03 -7.48 8.50
N PRO A 59 -1.46 -8.39 9.41
CA PRO A 59 -1.64 -8.03 10.82
C PRO A 59 -0.33 -7.65 11.54
N LYS A 60 0.84 -8.11 11.06
CA LYS A 60 2.14 -7.81 11.69
C LYS A 60 2.52 -6.34 11.54
N THR A 61 2.17 -5.75 10.39
CA THR A 61 2.51 -4.37 10.05
C THR A 61 1.97 -3.32 11.03
N LYS A 62 0.93 -3.64 11.84
CA LYS A 62 0.18 -2.73 12.72
C LYS A 62 -0.45 -1.50 12.02
N LYS A 63 -0.33 -1.38 10.69
CA LYS A 63 -0.77 -0.23 9.89
C LYS A 63 -2.13 -0.50 9.26
N LYS A 64 -2.84 0.58 8.91
CA LYS A 64 -4.13 0.47 8.23
C LYS A 64 -3.90 0.20 6.76
N PHE A 65 -4.48 -0.89 6.27
CA PHE A 65 -4.53 -1.22 4.85
C PHE A 65 -5.98 -1.26 4.34
N LYS A 66 -6.11 -1.18 3.02
CA LYS A 66 -7.36 -1.31 2.28
C LYS A 66 -7.18 -2.34 1.18
N GLN A 67 -8.22 -3.11 0.93
CA GLN A 67 -8.35 -3.89 -0.29
C GLN A 67 -8.91 -3.00 -1.42
N GLY A 68 -8.43 -3.20 -2.64
CA GLY A 68 -9.01 -2.69 -3.86
C GLY A 68 -10.20 -3.52 -4.37
N THR A 69 -10.45 -3.40 -5.68
CA THR A 69 -11.51 -4.15 -6.37
C THR A 69 -10.88 -5.20 -7.30
N SER A 70 -11.47 -6.40 -7.38
CA SER A 70 -10.96 -7.47 -8.23
C SER A 70 -10.88 -7.07 -9.71
N VAL A 71 -9.90 -7.59 -10.44
CA VAL A 71 -9.74 -7.39 -11.88
C VAL A 71 -9.63 -8.73 -12.59
N SER A 72 -10.38 -8.88 -13.67
CA SER A 72 -10.41 -10.11 -14.47
C SER A 72 -9.25 -10.19 -15.46
N ASP A 73 -8.87 -11.41 -15.84
CA ASP A 73 -7.93 -11.67 -16.94
C ASP A 73 -8.29 -10.91 -18.22
N SER A 74 -9.60 -10.71 -18.50
CA SER A 74 -10.08 -9.98 -19.67
C SER A 74 -9.70 -8.49 -19.64
N GLU A 75 -9.61 -7.91 -18.44
CA GLU A 75 -9.26 -6.51 -18.20
C GLU A 75 -7.76 -6.30 -18.21
N ILE A 76 -7.02 -7.22 -17.58
CA ILE A 76 -5.55 -7.29 -17.68
C ILE A 76 -5.11 -7.40 -19.14
N ASN A 77 -5.77 -8.27 -19.93
CA ASN A 77 -5.51 -8.39 -21.37
C ASN A 77 -5.86 -7.13 -22.18
N LYS A 78 -6.87 -6.33 -21.79
CA LYS A 78 -7.13 -5.02 -22.41
C LYS A 78 -5.99 -4.05 -22.12
N ILE A 79 -5.45 -4.03 -20.90
CA ILE A 79 -4.34 -3.15 -20.50
C ILE A 79 -3.06 -3.53 -21.25
N ILE A 80 -2.71 -4.82 -21.28
CA ILE A 80 -1.56 -5.36 -22.03
C ILE A 80 -1.59 -4.92 -23.50
N LYS A 81 -2.75 -5.06 -24.17
CA LYS A 81 -2.94 -4.62 -25.56
C LYS A 81 -2.89 -3.11 -25.73
N LYS A 82 -3.51 -2.35 -24.83
CA LYS A 82 -3.54 -0.87 -24.85
C LYS A 82 -2.15 -0.26 -24.69
N LEU A 83 -1.26 -0.92 -23.95
CA LEU A 83 0.10 -0.46 -23.64
C LEU A 83 1.19 -1.16 -24.49
N ASP A 84 0.80 -1.96 -25.50
CA ASP A 84 1.72 -2.74 -26.34
C ASP A 84 2.77 -3.56 -25.53
N LYS A 85 2.32 -4.17 -24.43
CA LYS A 85 3.19 -4.97 -23.56
C LYS A 85 3.49 -6.33 -24.16
N SER A 86 4.73 -6.77 -24.01
CA SER A 86 5.24 -8.09 -24.41
C SER A 86 5.20 -9.12 -23.26
N ILE A 87 4.24 -8.97 -22.34
CA ILE A 87 4.06 -9.82 -21.16
C ILE A 87 2.61 -10.30 -21.09
N ASP A 88 2.41 -11.54 -20.63
CA ASP A 88 1.11 -12.20 -20.52
C ASP A 88 0.84 -12.52 -19.04
N ILE A 89 0.36 -11.52 -18.29
CA ILE A 89 0.22 -11.60 -16.82
C ILE A 89 -0.63 -12.81 -16.35
N PRO A 90 -1.80 -13.11 -16.96
CA PRO A 90 -2.59 -14.27 -16.54
C PRO A 90 -1.89 -15.62 -16.67
N ASN A 91 -0.92 -15.74 -17.58
CA ASN A 91 -0.20 -17.00 -17.85
C ASN A 91 1.23 -17.05 -17.29
N ILE A 92 1.81 -15.91 -16.87
CA ILE A 92 3.21 -15.83 -16.43
C ILE A 92 3.37 -16.21 -14.95
N ASP A 93 2.55 -15.65 -14.08
CA ASP A 93 2.60 -15.75 -12.63
C ASP A 93 1.17 -15.97 -12.14
N LYS A 94 0.84 -17.23 -11.83
CA LYS A 94 -0.52 -17.61 -11.44
C LYS A 94 -0.88 -16.99 -10.11
N GLU A 95 0.10 -16.87 -9.22
CA GLU A 95 -0.07 -16.37 -7.88
C GLU A 95 -0.34 -14.86 -7.87
N TYR A 96 0.36 -14.09 -8.72
CA TYR A 96 0.00 -12.68 -8.93
C TYR A 96 -1.36 -12.53 -9.64
N ASN A 97 -1.72 -13.44 -10.57
CA ASN A 97 -3.04 -13.38 -11.21
C ASN A 97 -4.19 -13.73 -10.25
N GLU A 98 -4.01 -14.71 -9.36
CA GLU A 98 -4.95 -14.99 -8.26
C GLU A 98 -5.07 -13.81 -7.30
N PHE A 99 -3.96 -13.12 -6.98
CA PHE A 99 -3.99 -11.89 -6.20
C PHE A 99 -4.87 -10.80 -6.84
N LEU A 100 -4.65 -10.53 -8.13
CA LEU A 100 -5.40 -9.54 -8.90
C LEU A 100 -6.90 -9.90 -9.02
N ASN A 101 -7.21 -11.18 -9.26
CA ASN A 101 -8.60 -11.65 -9.37
C ASN A 101 -9.35 -11.65 -8.03
N LYS A 102 -8.64 -11.75 -6.90
CA LYS A 102 -9.25 -11.83 -5.56
C LYS A 102 -9.25 -10.49 -4.82
N TYR A 103 -8.08 -9.91 -4.63
CA TYR A 103 -7.87 -8.66 -3.88
C TYR A 103 -7.87 -7.44 -4.80
N GLY A 104 -7.38 -7.61 -6.03
CA GLY A 104 -7.15 -6.50 -6.96
C GLY A 104 -5.92 -5.69 -6.54
N CYS A 105 -6.05 -4.93 -5.46
CA CYS A 105 -4.98 -4.10 -4.89
C CYS A 105 -4.94 -4.31 -3.37
N ILE A 106 -3.78 -4.14 -2.75
CA ILE A 106 -3.65 -3.97 -1.30
C ILE A 106 -2.75 -2.78 -1.06
N TYR A 107 -3.26 -1.76 -0.38
CA TYR A 107 -2.55 -0.49 -0.18
C TYR A 107 -2.76 0.03 1.24
N GLY A 108 -1.76 0.72 1.77
CA GLY A 108 -1.76 1.24 3.13
C GLY A 108 -0.88 2.48 3.27
N GLU A 109 -0.61 2.89 4.50
CA GLU A 109 0.29 4.01 4.79
C GLU A 109 1.72 3.68 4.32
N GLY A 110 2.14 4.23 3.18
CA GLY A 110 3.51 4.07 2.68
C GLY A 110 3.73 2.93 1.68
N PHE A 111 2.71 2.16 1.27
CA PHE A 111 2.88 1.12 0.24
C PHE A 111 1.62 0.80 -0.57
N GLU A 112 1.82 0.27 -1.78
CA GLU A 112 0.79 -0.31 -2.64
C GLU A 112 1.31 -1.59 -3.31
N ILE A 113 0.56 -2.69 -3.24
CA ILE A 113 0.67 -3.84 -4.13
C ILE A 113 -0.36 -3.64 -5.25
N CYS A 114 0.13 -3.30 -6.44
CA CYS A 114 -0.60 -2.60 -7.48
C CYS A 114 -1.71 -3.41 -8.16
N GLY A 115 -2.87 -2.75 -8.26
CA GLY A 115 -4.04 -3.15 -9.05
C GLY A 115 -5.13 -2.08 -8.95
N PRO A 116 -6.42 -2.39 -9.15
CA PRO A 116 -7.48 -1.39 -9.05
C PRO A 116 -7.82 -1.09 -7.58
N ILE A 117 -7.83 0.19 -7.20
CA ILE A 117 -8.17 0.63 -5.83
C ILE A 117 -9.68 0.65 -5.56
N GLU A 118 -10.06 0.80 -4.28
CA GLU A 118 -11.44 1.04 -3.84
C GLU A 118 -12.09 2.18 -4.67
N GLY A 119 -13.33 1.99 -5.12
CA GLY A 119 -14.04 2.94 -5.97
C GLY A 119 -13.83 2.78 -7.48
N THR A 120 -12.84 1.98 -7.94
CA THR A 120 -12.77 1.57 -9.36
C THR A 120 -13.74 0.43 -9.64
N ILE A 121 -15.03 0.76 -9.75
CA ILE A 121 -16.13 -0.23 -9.77
C ILE A 121 -16.28 -0.85 -11.17
N ASP A 122 -16.33 -0.03 -12.23
CA ASP A 122 -16.54 -0.50 -13.59
C ASP A 122 -15.23 -0.86 -14.34
N SER A 123 -15.39 -1.65 -15.40
CA SER A 123 -14.28 -2.20 -16.18
C SER A 123 -13.41 -1.13 -16.86
N LYS A 124 -13.99 0.01 -17.24
CA LYS A 124 -13.26 1.13 -17.83
C LYS A 124 -12.39 1.80 -16.77
N MET A 125 -12.95 2.12 -15.59
CA MET A 125 -12.20 2.72 -14.49
C MET A 125 -11.04 1.85 -14.03
N LYS A 126 -11.26 0.54 -13.84
CA LYS A 126 -10.19 -0.42 -13.48
C LYS A 126 -9.06 -0.44 -14.50
N THR A 127 -9.40 -0.55 -15.79
CA THR A 127 -8.40 -0.60 -16.86
C THR A 127 -7.67 0.73 -17.05
N GLU A 128 -8.34 1.87 -16.89
CA GLU A 128 -7.70 3.19 -16.92
C GLU A 128 -6.76 3.41 -15.73
N TYR A 129 -7.17 3.05 -14.51
CA TYR A 129 -6.34 3.18 -13.31
C TYR A 129 -5.02 2.39 -13.43
N ILE A 130 -5.09 1.09 -13.75
CA ILE A 130 -3.87 0.28 -13.93
C ILE A 130 -3.06 0.79 -15.11
N SER A 131 -3.69 1.24 -16.21
CA SER A 131 -2.96 1.84 -17.35
C SER A 131 -2.09 3.02 -16.90
N LEU A 132 -2.60 3.89 -16.05
CA LEU A 132 -1.88 5.08 -15.57
C LEU A 132 -0.69 4.71 -14.69
N LYS A 133 -0.85 3.78 -13.74
CA LYS A 133 0.25 3.24 -12.92
C LYS A 133 1.35 2.63 -13.79
N GLN A 134 0.99 1.77 -14.74
CA GLN A 134 1.95 1.14 -15.64
C GLN A 134 2.66 2.16 -16.55
N LEU A 135 1.96 3.18 -17.08
CA LEU A 135 2.56 4.26 -17.88
C LEU A 135 3.55 5.12 -17.07
N GLY A 136 3.23 5.42 -15.80
CA GLY A 136 4.14 6.11 -14.89
C GLY A 136 5.45 5.32 -14.69
N PHE A 137 5.32 4.01 -14.46
CA PHE A 137 6.46 3.11 -14.34
C PHE A 137 7.26 2.96 -15.65
N GLU A 138 6.60 2.91 -16.82
CA GLU A 138 7.30 2.91 -18.11
C GLU A 138 8.16 4.16 -18.31
N ASN A 139 7.62 5.33 -17.95
CA ASN A 139 8.35 6.59 -18.07
C ASN A 139 9.59 6.59 -17.17
N ARG A 140 9.48 6.07 -15.92
CA ARG A 140 10.64 5.84 -15.05
C ARG A 140 11.66 4.87 -15.67
N CYS A 141 11.21 3.77 -16.27
CA CYS A 141 12.11 2.82 -16.93
C CYS A 141 12.86 3.46 -18.12
N LYS A 142 12.16 4.25 -18.95
CA LYS A 142 12.72 4.99 -20.09
C LYS A 142 13.75 6.03 -19.61
N MET A 143 13.43 6.81 -18.57
CA MET A 143 14.36 7.77 -17.96
C MET A 143 15.64 7.08 -17.42
N ASN A 144 15.50 5.84 -16.94
CA ASN A 144 16.61 5.02 -16.45
C ASN A 144 17.24 4.12 -17.54
N ARG A 145 17.09 4.50 -18.83
CA ARG A 145 17.81 3.96 -19.99
C ARG A 145 17.52 2.48 -20.34
N MET A 146 16.39 1.92 -19.91
CA MET A 146 15.93 0.63 -20.46
C MET A 146 15.53 0.78 -21.94
N THR A 147 15.80 -0.24 -22.77
CA THR A 147 15.36 -0.22 -24.18
C THR A 147 13.83 -0.36 -24.29
N GLU A 148 13.25 -0.02 -25.44
CA GLU A 148 11.80 -0.16 -25.64
C GLU A 148 11.32 -1.61 -25.42
N GLU A 149 12.07 -2.60 -25.92
CA GLU A 149 11.75 -4.03 -25.71
C GLU A 149 11.85 -4.44 -24.25
N GLU A 150 12.81 -3.87 -23.50
CA GLU A 150 12.90 -4.10 -22.05
C GLU A 150 11.71 -3.50 -21.33
N VAL A 151 11.31 -2.27 -21.63
CA VAL A 151 10.15 -1.59 -21.02
C VAL A 151 8.84 -2.35 -21.30
N LYS A 152 8.67 -2.86 -22.53
CA LYS A 152 7.53 -3.71 -22.91
C LYS A 152 7.53 -5.07 -22.20
N SER A 153 8.69 -5.55 -21.73
CA SER A 153 8.82 -6.80 -20.95
C SER A 153 8.59 -6.64 -19.44
N CYS A 154 8.43 -5.41 -18.95
CA CYS A 154 8.30 -5.07 -17.53
C CYS A 154 6.84 -4.72 -17.16
N TRP A 155 6.42 -5.15 -15.96
CA TRP A 155 5.11 -4.87 -15.37
C TRP A 155 5.24 -4.55 -13.87
N LEU A 156 4.80 -3.35 -13.45
CA LEU A 156 4.80 -2.94 -12.04
C LEU A 156 3.83 -3.81 -11.23
N ILE A 157 4.28 -4.33 -10.08
CA ILE A 157 3.45 -5.12 -9.16
C ILE A 157 3.32 -4.50 -7.76
N ALA A 158 4.26 -3.65 -7.34
CA ALA A 158 4.16 -2.94 -6.06
C ALA A 158 5.08 -1.72 -6.01
N GLU A 159 4.84 -0.84 -5.04
CA GLU A 159 5.68 0.30 -4.72
C GLU A 159 5.63 0.62 -3.22
N ILE A 160 6.75 1.15 -2.70
CA ILE A 160 6.85 1.75 -1.37
C ILE A 160 7.04 3.25 -1.56
N ASP A 161 6.32 4.08 -0.80
CA ASP A 161 6.42 5.53 -0.89
C ASP A 161 7.87 5.99 -0.65
N GLN A 162 8.34 6.88 -1.54
CA GLN A 162 9.73 7.35 -1.61
C GLN A 162 10.81 6.25 -1.77
N GLY A 163 10.41 4.99 -1.96
CA GLY A 163 11.27 3.82 -1.90
C GLY A 163 11.47 3.09 -3.23
N ASP A 164 11.52 1.76 -3.13
CA ASP A 164 11.71 0.85 -4.27
C ASP A 164 10.36 0.63 -4.98
N GLN A 165 10.42 0.53 -6.31
CA GLN A 165 9.33 -0.03 -7.12
C GLN A 165 9.66 -1.47 -7.51
N TYR A 166 8.66 -2.35 -7.43
CA TYR A 166 8.81 -3.78 -7.66
C TYR A 166 8.04 -4.20 -8.91
N TYR A 167 8.68 -4.98 -9.77
CA TYR A 167 8.13 -5.31 -11.08
C TYR A 167 8.54 -6.70 -11.55
N ILE A 168 7.63 -7.38 -12.26
CA ILE A 168 7.93 -8.59 -13.02
C ILE A 168 8.68 -8.17 -14.29
N LYS A 169 9.80 -8.84 -14.60
CA LYS A 169 10.48 -8.72 -15.90
C LYS A 169 10.50 -10.07 -16.62
N TYR A 170 9.79 -10.16 -17.74
CA TYR A 170 9.82 -11.33 -18.61
C TYR A 170 11.09 -11.35 -19.48
N LYS A 171 11.71 -12.52 -19.62
CA LYS A 171 12.88 -12.73 -20.50
C LYS A 171 12.52 -13.68 -21.64
N LYS A 172 13.11 -13.45 -22.81
CA LYS A 172 12.87 -14.22 -24.06
C LYS A 172 13.05 -15.74 -23.93
N ASN A 173 13.72 -16.23 -22.89
CA ASN A 173 13.87 -17.66 -22.57
C ASN A 173 12.73 -18.24 -21.69
N LYS A 174 11.54 -17.63 -21.71
CA LYS A 174 10.36 -17.98 -20.89
C LYS A 174 10.59 -17.94 -19.37
N LYS A 175 11.64 -17.27 -18.91
CA LYS A 175 11.88 -17.05 -17.47
C LYS A 175 11.45 -15.64 -17.10
N TRP A 176 10.84 -15.51 -15.95
CA TRP A 176 10.51 -14.25 -15.32
C TRP A 176 11.05 -14.27 -13.89
N LEU A 177 11.27 -13.08 -13.35
CA LEU A 177 11.68 -12.83 -11.97
C LEU A 177 11.08 -11.49 -11.56
N ILE A 178 10.96 -11.28 -10.25
CA ILE A 178 10.57 -9.99 -9.67
C ILE A 178 11.85 -9.23 -9.33
N TYR A 179 11.93 -7.98 -9.79
CA TYR A 179 13.03 -7.05 -9.56
C TYR A 179 12.56 -5.91 -8.65
N SER A 180 13.45 -5.37 -7.83
CA SER A 180 13.27 -4.04 -7.25
C SER A 180 14.09 -3.01 -8.03
N MET A 181 13.57 -1.79 -8.13
CA MET A 181 14.21 -0.62 -8.71
C MET A 181 14.24 0.51 -7.67
N ASP A 182 15.43 0.94 -7.28
CA ASP A 182 15.61 2.06 -6.36
C ASP A 182 15.26 3.42 -6.99
N ARG A 183 15.29 4.49 -6.19
CA ARG A 183 15.03 5.87 -6.64
C ARG A 183 16.00 6.39 -7.73
N TYR A 184 17.14 5.71 -7.93
CA TYR A 184 18.14 6.02 -8.95
C TYR A 184 18.06 5.10 -10.18
N GLY A 185 17.01 4.26 -10.28
CA GLY A 185 16.80 3.33 -11.38
C GLY A 185 17.59 2.03 -11.32
N LYS A 186 18.45 1.86 -10.30
CA LYS A 186 19.28 0.66 -10.18
C LYS A 186 18.39 -0.52 -9.85
N SER A 187 18.40 -1.51 -10.74
CA SER A 187 17.54 -2.69 -10.64
C SER A 187 18.30 -3.91 -10.15
N LYS A 188 17.72 -4.67 -9.21
CA LYS A 188 18.26 -5.95 -8.69
C LYS A 188 17.18 -7.02 -8.66
N ILE A 189 17.56 -8.29 -8.77
CA ILE A 189 16.63 -9.41 -8.56
C ILE A 189 16.20 -9.39 -7.09
N PHE A 190 14.90 -9.44 -6.85
CA PHE A 190 14.31 -9.40 -5.51
C PHE A 190 13.73 -10.77 -5.11
N ALA A 191 12.91 -11.37 -5.98
CA ALA A 191 12.26 -12.66 -5.74
C ALA A 191 12.09 -13.48 -7.04
N LYS A 192 11.90 -14.80 -6.91
CA LYS A 192 11.71 -15.73 -8.03
C LYS A 192 10.25 -15.92 -8.43
N ASN A 193 9.32 -15.69 -7.50
CA ASN A 193 7.86 -15.78 -7.72
C ASN A 193 7.11 -14.80 -6.79
N PHE A 194 5.80 -14.61 -7.03
CA PHE A 194 4.99 -13.68 -6.23
C PHE A 194 4.94 -14.01 -4.73
N LEU A 195 4.95 -15.30 -4.35
CA LEU A 195 4.96 -15.69 -2.94
C LEU A 195 6.25 -15.24 -2.25
N GLU A 196 7.42 -15.58 -2.80
CA GLU A 196 8.73 -15.10 -2.28
C GLU A 196 8.83 -13.57 -2.30
N PHE A 197 8.12 -12.91 -3.22
CA PHE A 197 8.01 -11.44 -3.22
C PHE A 197 7.20 -10.93 -2.03
N LEU A 198 6.02 -11.48 -1.73
CA LEU A 198 5.20 -11.05 -0.59
C LEU A 198 6.00 -11.15 0.71
N ASP A 199 6.65 -12.30 0.93
CA ASP A 199 7.52 -12.58 2.08
C ASP A 199 8.51 -11.42 2.33
N LYS A 200 9.33 -11.15 1.32
CA LYS A 200 10.39 -10.13 1.38
C LYS A 200 9.87 -8.71 1.34
N PHE A 201 8.72 -8.48 0.74
CA PHE A 201 8.13 -7.14 0.60
C PHE A 201 7.65 -6.62 1.96
N PHE A 202 6.98 -7.47 2.75
CA PHE A 202 6.57 -7.10 4.10
C PHE A 202 7.78 -6.95 5.03
N GLU A 203 8.76 -7.87 4.99
CA GLU A 203 10.05 -7.72 5.71
C GLU A 203 10.74 -6.38 5.37
N ALA A 204 10.84 -6.02 4.09
CA ALA A 204 11.49 -4.79 3.63
C ALA A 204 10.69 -3.51 3.91
N TYR A 205 9.39 -3.63 4.15
CA TYR A 205 8.53 -2.51 4.55
C TYR A 205 8.65 -2.25 6.07
N GLU A 206 8.62 -3.29 6.91
CA GLU A 206 8.77 -3.18 8.36
C GLU A 206 10.10 -2.50 8.75
N ILE A 207 11.22 -2.93 8.16
CA ILE A 207 12.55 -2.31 8.38
C ILE A 207 12.54 -0.80 8.10
N LYS A 208 11.90 -0.37 7.00
CA LYS A 208 11.83 1.05 6.62
C LYS A 208 10.95 1.88 7.54
N THR A 209 9.94 1.27 8.17
CA THR A 209 9.14 1.96 9.18
C THR A 209 9.89 2.14 10.50
N GLU A 210 10.68 1.15 10.93
CA GLU A 210 11.49 1.26 12.16
C GLU A 210 12.63 2.28 12.03
N GLU A 211 13.28 2.39 10.87
CA GLU A 211 14.29 3.42 10.61
C GLU A 211 13.68 4.84 10.62
N GLY A 212 12.45 5.01 10.13
CA GLY A 212 11.78 6.31 10.03
C GLY A 212 11.27 6.90 11.35
N ASP A 213 10.94 6.05 12.34
CA ASP A 213 10.50 6.49 13.68
C ASP A 213 11.69 6.83 14.61
N SER A 214 12.94 6.82 14.12
CA SER A 214 14.17 6.96 14.93
C SER A 214 14.86 8.34 14.88
N GLU A 215 14.36 9.31 14.09
CA GLU A 215 14.98 10.64 13.89
C GLU A 215 14.24 11.83 14.56
N GLU A 216 13.43 11.60 15.62
CA GLU A 216 12.74 12.68 16.39
C GLU A 216 13.29 12.92 17.83
N GLU A 217 14.58 12.69 18.12
CA GLU A 217 15.19 13.01 19.44
C GLU A 217 16.55 13.75 19.40
N GLU A 218 16.76 14.83 18.61
CA GLU A 218 17.87 15.77 18.92
C GLU A 218 17.76 17.24 18.41
N TYR A 219 16.66 17.95 18.70
CA TYR A 219 16.61 19.43 18.57
C TYR A 219 15.92 20.13 19.75
N SER A 220 16.48 19.99 20.97
CA SER A 220 16.00 20.72 22.16
C SER A 220 17.08 21.35 23.07
N GLU A 221 18.34 21.47 22.61
CA GLU A 221 19.40 22.20 23.34
C GLU A 221 20.11 23.27 22.48
N LEU A 222 19.37 24.26 21.97
CA LEU A 222 19.97 25.47 21.38
C LEU A 222 19.22 26.80 21.72
N THR A 223 18.63 26.88 22.92
CA THR A 223 18.14 28.12 23.52
C THR A 223 18.29 28.13 25.06
N LYS A 224 19.46 28.54 25.53
CA LYS A 224 19.70 29.05 26.90
C LYS A 224 20.64 30.26 26.81
#